data_AF-A0A5B9MFY5-F1
#
_entry.id   AF-A0A5B9MFY5-F1
#
_cell.length_a   1.000
_cell.length_b   1.000
_cell.length_c   1.000
_cell.angle_alpha   90.00
_cell.angle_beta   90.00
_cell.angle_gamma   90.00
#
_symmetry.space_group_name_H-M   'P 1'
#
loop_
_entity.id
_entity.type
_entity.pdbx_description
1 polymer ?
#
loop_
_entity_poly.entity_id
_entity_poly.type
_entity_poly.pdbx_seq_one_letter_code
_entity_poly.pdbx_strand_id
1 'polypeptide(L)'
;MLINVRNVLNSEQLSQMQRWLGEAEFQDGKLTAGKAAREVKQNLQASGGWQYAREAEKLIVSALQTSQPFLLSARPKVIAAPMFACYREGMSYGRHLDNPLMGRSHPLRTDVSVTVFLNDPDQYEGGQLVIESDAGPLSVKGNAGDAVVYPATTLHRVEPVTAGERLVAVTWVQSMVRSAEQRRILFDLSVLTSQLAESRHQSKELAEKCQFNLFRMWADV
;
A
#
# COMPACT_ATOMS: atom_id res chain seq x y z
N MET A 1 -7.13 -10.20 -2.05
CA MET A 1 -5.87 -10.65 -1.44
C MET A 1 -5.27 -9.51 -0.62
N LEU A 2 -5.11 -9.70 0.69
CA LEU A 2 -4.40 -8.77 1.58
C LEU A 2 -3.04 -9.40 1.92
N ILE A 3 -1.95 -8.67 1.71
CA ILE A 3 -0.58 -9.13 1.99
C ILE A 3 0.12 -8.13 2.89
N ASN A 4 0.69 -8.61 3.99
CA ASN A 4 1.63 -7.85 4.80
C ASN A 4 3.04 -8.05 4.26
N VAL A 5 3.71 -6.96 3.93
CA VAL A 5 5.08 -6.93 3.43
C VAL A 5 5.95 -6.35 4.53
N ARG A 6 6.82 -7.18 5.11
CA ARG A 6 7.67 -6.77 6.21
C ARG A 6 8.92 -6.05 5.73
N ASN A 7 9.43 -5.12 6.53
CA ASN A 7 10.70 -4.43 6.31
C ASN A 7 10.80 -3.80 4.91
N VAL A 8 9.75 -3.12 4.45
CA VAL A 8 9.82 -2.33 3.21
C VAL A 8 10.82 -1.20 3.39
N LEU A 9 10.77 -0.51 4.52
CA LEU A 9 11.80 0.44 4.93
C LEU A 9 12.75 -0.23 5.92
N ASN A 10 14.05 -0.04 5.71
CA ASN A 10 15.04 -0.36 6.74
C ASN A 10 15.07 0.75 7.82
N SER A 11 15.81 0.50 8.90
CA SER A 11 15.88 1.42 10.05
C SER A 11 16.43 2.81 9.70
N GLU A 12 17.40 2.90 8.78
CA GLU A 12 17.98 4.16 8.32
C GLU A 12 16.98 4.97 7.50
N GLN A 13 16.31 4.32 6.54
CA GLN A 13 15.27 4.91 5.70
C GLN A 13 14.08 5.39 6.55
N LEU A 14 13.66 4.58 7.52
CA LEU A 14 12.59 4.93 8.45
C LEU A 14 12.97 6.15 9.30
N SER A 15 14.17 6.16 9.88
CA SER A 15 14.67 7.29 10.67
C SER A 15 14.76 8.57 9.83
N GLN A 16 15.20 8.46 8.58
CA GLN A 16 15.25 9.59 7.67
C GLN A 16 13.85 10.11 7.32
N MET A 17 12.90 9.20 7.06
CA MET A 17 11.51 9.56 6.77
C MET A 17 10.84 10.27 7.95
N GLN A 18 11.04 9.77 9.17
CA GLN A 18 10.51 10.38 10.39
C GLN A 18 11.10 11.78 10.62
N ARG A 19 12.41 11.98 10.38
CA ARG A 19 13.02 13.32 10.43
C ARG A 19 12.39 14.28 9.44
N TRP A 20 12.25 13.87 8.18
CA TRP A 20 11.59 14.72 7.18
C TRP A 20 10.16 15.07 7.59
N LEU A 21 9.38 14.08 8.05
CA LEU A 21 7.98 14.29 8.46
C LEU A 21 7.83 15.19 9.68
N GLY A 22 8.83 15.24 10.57
CA GLY A 22 8.87 16.20 11.66
C GLY A 22 8.92 17.66 11.20
N GLU A 23 9.35 17.91 9.96
CA GLU A 23 9.39 19.24 9.34
C GLU A 23 8.28 19.44 8.30
N ALA A 24 7.38 18.47 8.14
CA ALA A 24 6.29 18.55 7.18
C ALA A 24 5.23 19.55 7.62
N GLU A 25 4.79 20.39 6.67
CA GLU A 25 3.56 21.15 6.84
C GLU A 25 2.36 20.25 6.56
N PHE A 26 1.55 19.99 7.58
CA PHE A 26 0.34 19.17 7.48
C PHE A 26 -0.91 20.04 7.28
N GLN A 27 -1.70 19.71 6.26
CA GLN A 27 -2.95 20.38 5.91
C GLN A 27 -4.14 19.41 5.96
N ASP A 28 -5.36 19.93 5.89
CA ASP A 28 -6.58 19.11 5.89
C ASP A 28 -6.58 18.10 4.73
N GLY A 29 -6.62 16.81 5.06
CA GLY A 29 -6.57 15.74 4.07
C GLY A 29 -7.82 15.62 3.19
N LYS A 30 -8.91 16.35 3.50
CA LYS A 30 -10.08 16.47 2.62
C LYS A 30 -9.73 17.06 1.25
N LEU A 31 -8.63 17.80 1.13
CA LEU A 31 -8.17 18.40 -0.13
C LEU A 31 -7.78 17.37 -1.20
N THR A 32 -7.48 16.13 -0.82
CA THR A 32 -7.05 15.07 -1.74
C THR A 32 -8.09 13.96 -1.93
N ALA A 33 -9.22 14.03 -1.23
CA ALA A 33 -10.25 13.00 -1.27
C ALA A 33 -11.18 13.16 -2.49
N GLY A 34 -11.64 12.04 -3.04
CA GLY A 34 -12.78 12.03 -3.96
C GLY A 34 -14.07 12.50 -3.26
N LYS A 35 -15.07 12.94 -4.04
CA LYS A 35 -16.30 13.58 -3.52
C LYS A 35 -16.94 12.80 -2.36
N ALA A 36 -17.20 11.50 -2.55
CA ALA A 36 -17.85 10.66 -1.54
C ALA A 36 -16.98 10.43 -0.30
N ALA A 37 -15.68 10.22 -0.50
CA ALA A 37 -14.77 9.92 0.60
C ALA A 37 -14.42 11.18 1.43
N ARG A 38 -14.54 12.38 0.83
CA ARG A 38 -14.26 13.66 1.48
C ARG A 38 -15.15 13.93 2.70
N GLU A 39 -16.40 13.48 2.68
CA GLU A 39 -17.35 13.71 3.78
C GLU A 39 -17.00 12.92 5.04
N VAL A 40 -16.35 11.77 4.87
CA VAL A 40 -15.97 10.85 5.94
C VAL A 40 -14.49 10.90 6.30
N LYS A 41 -13.70 11.76 5.65
CA LYS A 41 -12.26 11.90 5.90
C LYS A 41 -12.01 12.99 6.93
N GLN A 42 -11.36 12.63 8.02
CA GLN A 42 -10.91 13.54 9.07
C GLN A 42 -9.47 13.21 9.43
N ASN A 43 -8.52 13.70 8.63
CA ASN A 43 -7.10 13.51 8.88
C ASN A 43 -6.29 14.69 8.33
N LEU A 44 -4.98 14.62 8.54
CA LEU A 44 -4.03 15.55 7.94
C LEU A 44 -3.20 14.87 6.87
N GLN A 45 -2.66 15.65 5.94
CA GLN A 45 -1.70 15.19 4.95
C GLN A 45 -0.59 16.21 4.75
N ALA A 46 0.63 15.72 4.54
CA ALA A 46 1.75 16.59 4.20
C ALA A 46 1.45 17.36 2.92
N SER A 47 1.65 18.67 2.94
CA SER A 47 1.55 19.55 1.79
C SER A 47 2.58 19.15 0.74
N GLY A 48 2.24 19.21 -0.54
CA GLY A 48 3.22 18.97 -1.62
C GLY A 48 4.33 20.03 -1.70
N GLY A 49 4.21 21.13 -0.95
CA GLY A 49 5.17 22.24 -0.92
C GLY A 49 6.31 22.11 0.11
N TRP A 50 6.26 21.13 1.02
CA TRP A 50 7.35 20.89 1.96
C TRP A 50 8.66 20.50 1.26
N GLN A 51 9.78 20.93 1.84
CA GLN A 51 11.10 20.85 1.20
C GLN A 51 11.57 19.44 0.84
N TYR A 52 11.05 18.41 1.54
CA TYR A 52 11.44 17.00 1.34
C TYR A 52 10.40 16.16 0.58
N ALA A 53 9.39 16.78 -0.04
CA ALA A 53 8.30 16.05 -0.71
C ALA A 53 8.78 15.00 -1.68
N ARG A 54 9.63 15.43 -2.62
CA ARG A 54 10.05 14.59 -3.74
C ARG A 54 10.99 13.51 -3.28
N GLU A 55 11.85 13.82 -2.31
CA GLU A 55 12.80 12.90 -1.69
C GLU A 55 12.06 11.80 -0.92
N ALA A 56 11.06 12.19 -0.13
CA ALA A 56 10.21 11.26 0.61
C ALA A 56 9.42 10.34 -0.33
N GLU A 57 8.78 10.89 -1.37
CA GLU A 57 8.07 10.12 -2.39
C GLU A 57 8.99 9.10 -3.07
N LYS A 58 10.17 9.55 -3.53
CA LYS A 58 11.16 8.68 -4.17
C LYS A 58 11.64 7.57 -3.25
N LEU A 59 11.86 7.86 -1.97
CA LEU A 59 12.30 6.87 -0.99
C LEU A 59 11.26 5.75 -0.86
N ILE A 60 9.98 6.08 -0.68
CA ILE A 60 8.90 5.09 -0.57
C ILE A 60 8.78 4.26 -1.86
N VAL A 61 8.78 4.92 -3.03
CA VAL A 61 8.66 4.22 -4.32
C VAL A 61 9.85 3.27 -4.54
N SER A 62 11.07 3.73 -4.28
CA SER A 62 12.29 2.92 -4.41
C SER A 62 12.25 1.71 -3.48
N ALA A 63 11.87 1.92 -2.21
CA ALA A 63 11.75 0.85 -1.22
C ALA A 63 10.71 -0.22 -1.61
N LEU A 64 9.57 0.21 -2.18
CA LEU A 64 8.59 -0.73 -2.71
C LEU A 64 9.16 -1.47 -3.94
N GLN A 65 9.83 -0.78 -4.85
CA GLN A 65 10.41 -1.37 -6.07
C GLN A 65 11.53 -2.39 -5.80
N THR A 66 12.17 -2.35 -4.63
CA THR A 66 13.19 -3.34 -4.23
C THR A 66 12.62 -4.46 -3.36
N SER A 67 11.35 -4.37 -2.95
CA SER A 67 10.70 -5.37 -2.11
C SER A 67 10.10 -6.51 -2.95
N GLN A 68 10.76 -7.67 -2.94
CA GLN A 68 10.31 -8.84 -3.71
C GLN A 68 8.86 -9.28 -3.39
N PRO A 69 8.41 -9.36 -2.12
CA PRO A 69 7.01 -9.73 -1.83
C PRO A 69 6.01 -8.70 -2.38
N PHE A 70 6.35 -7.41 -2.39
CA PHE A 70 5.53 -6.37 -3.03
C PHE A 70 5.49 -6.57 -4.55
N LEU A 71 6.63 -6.75 -5.21
CA LEU A 71 6.67 -6.93 -6.66
C LEU A 71 5.85 -8.15 -7.11
N LEU A 72 5.93 -9.26 -6.38
CA LEU A 72 5.20 -10.48 -6.70
C LEU A 72 3.69 -10.34 -6.49
N SER A 73 3.27 -9.61 -5.45
CA SER A 73 1.85 -9.44 -5.09
C SER A 73 1.13 -8.34 -5.88
N ALA A 74 1.81 -7.21 -6.13
CA ALA A 74 1.23 -6.04 -6.80
C ALA A 74 1.49 -6.01 -8.31
N ARG A 75 2.59 -6.60 -8.80
CA ARG A 75 3.02 -6.60 -10.22
C ARG A 75 2.93 -5.19 -10.84
N PRO A 76 3.65 -4.19 -10.30
CA PRO A 76 3.44 -2.79 -10.66
C PRO A 76 3.81 -2.50 -12.13
N LYS A 77 2.90 -1.85 -12.85
CA LYS A 77 3.20 -1.13 -14.11
C LYS A 77 3.61 0.31 -13.80
N VAL A 78 2.82 0.97 -12.94
CA VAL A 78 3.07 2.33 -12.45
C VAL A 78 2.69 2.39 -10.96
N ILE A 79 3.53 3.01 -10.15
CA ILE A 79 3.25 3.34 -8.74
C ILE A 79 2.97 4.85 -8.68
N ALA A 80 1.83 5.24 -8.13
CA ALA A 80 1.49 6.65 -7.95
C ALA A 80 2.42 7.32 -6.94
N ALA A 81 2.56 8.65 -7.05
CA ALA A 81 3.25 9.43 -6.03
C ALA A 81 2.60 9.18 -4.65
N PRO A 82 3.35 8.71 -3.63
CA PRO A 82 2.79 8.47 -2.31
C PRO A 82 2.31 9.75 -1.64
N MET A 83 1.23 9.65 -0.87
CA MET A 83 0.78 10.69 0.03
C MET A 83 1.13 10.33 1.47
N PHE A 84 1.58 11.30 2.25
CA PHE A 84 1.88 11.13 3.66
C PHE A 84 0.70 11.62 4.50
N ALA A 85 0.08 10.72 5.25
CA ALA A 85 -1.09 11.00 6.06
C ALA A 85 -0.74 10.92 7.56
N CYS A 86 -1.31 11.85 8.31
CA CYS A 86 -1.22 11.93 9.76
C CYS A 86 -2.63 11.88 10.37
N TYR A 87 -2.80 11.05 11.40
CA TYR A 87 -4.03 10.97 12.19
C TYR A 87 -3.67 11.23 13.65
N ARG A 88 -4.24 12.27 14.24
CA ARG A 88 -4.12 12.62 15.66
C ARG A 88 -5.37 12.20 16.42
N GLU A 89 -5.39 12.40 17.73
CA GLU A 89 -6.55 12.11 18.56
C GLU A 89 -7.87 12.65 17.97
N GLY A 90 -8.88 11.78 17.89
CA GLY A 90 -10.19 12.03 17.29
C GLY A 90 -10.25 11.89 15.76
N MET A 91 -9.11 11.88 15.06
CA MET A 91 -9.06 11.76 13.60
C MET A 91 -9.33 10.33 13.13
N SER A 92 -10.01 10.20 12.00
CA SER A 92 -10.43 8.93 11.41
C SER A 92 -10.63 9.07 9.90
N TYR A 93 -10.85 7.95 9.22
CA TYR A 93 -11.33 7.97 7.85
C TYR A 93 -12.42 6.93 7.70
N GLY A 94 -13.68 7.37 7.63
CA GLY A 94 -14.83 6.49 7.55
C GLY A 94 -14.84 5.63 6.29
N ARG A 95 -15.81 4.72 6.25
CA ARG A 95 -15.92 3.66 5.26
C ARG A 95 -16.03 4.21 3.83
N HIS A 96 -15.09 3.84 2.95
CA HIS A 96 -15.03 4.32 1.58
C HIS A 96 -14.35 3.33 0.62
N LEU A 97 -14.41 3.68 -0.67
CA LEU A 97 -13.62 3.08 -1.75
C LEU A 97 -12.64 4.11 -2.29
N ASP A 98 -11.52 3.65 -2.81
CA ASP A 98 -10.60 4.51 -3.53
C ASP A 98 -11.17 4.91 -4.89
N ASN A 99 -10.77 6.08 -5.39
CA ASN A 99 -11.15 6.50 -6.73
C ASN A 99 -10.56 5.52 -7.75
N PRO A 100 -11.35 4.98 -8.70
CA PRO A 100 -10.88 3.97 -9.65
C PRO A 100 -9.86 4.51 -10.67
N LEU A 101 -9.82 5.83 -10.86
CA LEU A 101 -8.92 6.55 -11.75
C LEU A 101 -8.34 7.76 -11.00
N MET A 102 -7.02 7.93 -11.04
CA MET A 102 -6.31 9.03 -10.38
C MET A 102 -5.39 9.78 -11.35
N GLY A 103 -5.44 11.12 -11.33
CA GLY A 103 -4.71 11.98 -12.28
C GLY A 103 -5.64 12.61 -13.32
N ARG A 104 -5.17 13.67 -14.00
CA ARG A 104 -5.99 14.45 -14.95
C ARG A 104 -5.76 14.08 -16.42
N SER A 105 -4.51 14.11 -16.89
CA SER A 105 -4.18 13.94 -18.32
C SER A 105 -4.02 12.48 -18.74
N HIS A 106 -3.39 11.67 -17.89
CA HIS A 106 -3.18 10.24 -18.10
C HIS A 106 -3.55 9.53 -16.80
N PRO A 107 -4.86 9.31 -16.55
CA PRO A 107 -5.29 8.77 -15.29
C PRO A 107 -4.77 7.35 -15.08
N LEU A 108 -4.19 7.13 -13.91
CA LEU A 108 -3.75 5.84 -13.41
C LEU A 108 -4.97 5.04 -12.93
N ARG A 109 -5.09 3.79 -13.36
CA ARG A 109 -6.08 2.84 -12.84
C ARG A 109 -5.63 2.29 -11.50
N THR A 110 -6.42 2.49 -10.45
CA THR A 110 -6.06 2.06 -9.09
C THR A 110 -6.46 0.60 -8.90
N ASP A 111 -5.52 -0.33 -9.14
CA ASP A 111 -5.79 -1.77 -8.97
C ASP A 111 -5.49 -2.24 -7.54
N VAL A 112 -4.49 -1.62 -6.91
CA VAL A 112 -3.94 -2.01 -5.62
C VAL A 112 -3.68 -0.76 -4.79
N SER A 113 -4.08 -0.82 -3.52
CA SER A 113 -3.79 0.18 -2.49
C SER A 113 -2.70 -0.34 -1.58
N VAL A 114 -1.81 0.56 -1.17
CA VAL A 114 -0.66 0.26 -0.32
C VAL A 114 -0.61 1.26 0.81
N THR A 115 -0.45 0.77 2.03
CA THR A 115 -0.16 1.60 3.21
C THR A 115 1.16 1.14 3.80
N VAL A 116 2.15 2.03 3.84
CA VAL A 116 3.42 1.84 4.53
C VAL A 116 3.33 2.53 5.89
N PHE A 117 3.57 1.80 6.97
CA PHE A 117 3.52 2.31 8.34
C PHE A 117 4.82 3.06 8.65
N LEU A 118 4.74 4.28 9.17
CA LEU A 118 5.92 5.15 9.38
C LEU A 118 6.24 5.36 10.86
N ASN A 119 5.43 4.82 11.75
CA ASN A 119 5.68 4.77 13.18
C ASN A 119 5.05 3.54 13.81
N ASP A 120 5.56 3.15 14.99
CA ASP A 120 5.22 1.88 15.59
C ASP A 120 3.81 1.85 16.17
N PRO A 121 3.16 0.67 16.18
CA PRO A 121 1.77 0.54 16.61
C PRO A 121 1.56 0.80 18.10
N ASP A 122 2.61 0.86 18.92
CA ASP A 122 2.55 1.22 20.34
C ASP A 122 2.61 2.74 20.59
N GLN A 123 2.89 3.54 19.54
CA GLN A 123 2.96 5.00 19.64
C GLN A 123 1.59 5.70 19.49
N TYR A 124 0.53 4.94 19.21
CA TYR A 124 -0.83 5.45 19.09
C TYR A 124 -1.86 4.40 19.49
N GLU A 125 -2.98 4.83 20.04
CA GLU A 125 -4.13 3.97 20.34
C GLU A 125 -5.22 4.12 19.26
N GLY A 126 -5.93 3.04 18.95
CA GLY A 126 -6.85 2.99 17.82
C GLY A 126 -6.14 3.04 16.46
N GLY A 127 -6.69 3.74 15.48
CA GLY A 127 -6.04 3.99 14.19
C GLY A 127 -5.87 2.76 13.28
N GLN A 128 -6.56 1.65 13.56
CA GLN A 128 -6.44 0.45 12.74
C GLN A 128 -7.04 0.68 11.35
N LEU A 129 -6.36 0.19 10.31
CA LEU A 129 -6.92 0.10 8.97
C LEU A 129 -7.81 -1.15 8.93
N VAL A 130 -9.13 -0.96 8.80
CA VAL A 130 -10.10 -2.04 8.68
C VAL A 130 -10.48 -2.21 7.22
N ILE A 131 -10.25 -3.41 6.69
CA ILE A 131 -10.50 -3.79 5.30
C ILE A 131 -11.60 -4.84 5.29
N GLU A 132 -12.69 -4.60 4.57
CA GLU A 132 -13.79 -5.56 4.44
C GLU A 132 -13.34 -6.81 3.66
N SER A 133 -13.85 -7.98 4.05
CA SER A 133 -13.66 -9.22 3.30
C SER A 133 -14.90 -10.10 3.42
N ASP A 134 -15.02 -11.11 2.55
CA ASP A 134 -16.15 -12.05 2.58
C ASP A 134 -16.21 -12.86 3.89
N ALA A 135 -15.08 -13.02 4.58
CA ALA A 135 -14.98 -13.67 5.88
C ALA A 135 -15.21 -12.72 7.07
N GLY A 136 -15.51 -11.44 6.80
CA GLY A 136 -15.63 -10.37 7.78
C GLY A 136 -14.48 -9.35 7.71
N PRO A 137 -14.58 -8.26 8.50
CA PRO A 137 -13.58 -7.19 8.47
C PRO A 137 -12.24 -7.65 9.04
N LEU A 138 -11.15 -7.32 8.34
CA LEU A 138 -9.78 -7.55 8.77
C LEU A 138 -9.19 -6.24 9.28
N SER A 139 -8.72 -6.25 10.53
CA SER A 139 -8.08 -5.09 11.17
C SER A 139 -6.56 -5.19 11.05
N VAL A 140 -5.91 -4.11 10.59
CA VAL A 140 -4.46 -4.05 10.36
C VAL A 140 -3.84 -2.86 11.08
N LYS A 141 -2.83 -3.15 11.90
CA LYS A 141 -1.93 -2.19 12.57
C LYS A 141 -0.51 -2.77 12.43
N GLY A 142 0.30 -2.21 11.54
CA GLY A 142 1.64 -2.74 11.22
C GLY A 142 2.76 -2.06 12.00
N ASN A 143 3.91 -2.73 12.07
CA ASN A 143 5.15 -2.15 12.63
C ASN A 143 5.69 -1.04 11.72
N ALA A 144 6.47 -0.12 12.27
CA ALA A 144 7.11 0.90 11.46
C ALA A 144 8.01 0.27 10.39
N GLY A 145 7.89 0.74 9.14
CA GLY A 145 8.61 0.21 7.98
C GLY A 145 7.96 -0.99 7.29
N ASP A 146 6.92 -1.59 7.88
CA ASP A 146 6.11 -2.60 7.20
C ASP A 146 5.09 -1.93 6.26
N ALA A 147 4.53 -2.71 5.33
CA ALA A 147 3.43 -2.29 4.49
C ALA A 147 2.31 -3.32 4.43
N VAL A 148 1.10 -2.85 4.16
CA VAL A 148 -0.04 -3.69 3.78
C VAL A 148 -0.47 -3.37 2.36
N VAL A 149 -0.72 -4.42 1.58
CA VAL A 149 -1.09 -4.37 0.16
C VAL A 149 -2.45 -5.05 -0.01
N TYR A 150 -3.41 -4.36 -0.60
CA TYR A 150 -4.78 -4.85 -0.75
C TYR A 150 -5.47 -4.30 -2.01
N PRO A 151 -6.56 -4.90 -2.52
CA PRO A 151 -7.23 -4.41 -3.72
C PRO A 151 -7.90 -3.07 -3.43
N ALA A 152 -7.67 -2.08 -4.29
CA ALA A 152 -8.28 -0.74 -4.17
C ALA A 152 -9.82 -0.76 -4.29
N THR A 153 -10.37 -1.87 -4.82
CA THR A 153 -11.81 -2.14 -4.93
C THR A 153 -12.45 -2.56 -3.61
N THR A 154 -11.68 -2.65 -2.52
CA THR A 154 -12.17 -3.16 -1.23
C THR A 154 -12.61 -2.01 -0.34
N LEU A 155 -13.82 -2.11 0.21
CA LEU A 155 -14.31 -1.16 1.21
C LEU A 155 -13.38 -1.18 2.43
N HIS A 156 -12.97 -0.01 2.89
CA HIS A 156 -12.08 0.10 4.02
C HIS A 156 -12.30 1.40 4.78
N ARG A 157 -11.76 1.45 6.01
CA ARG A 157 -11.79 2.62 6.90
C ARG A 157 -10.57 2.64 7.79
N VAL A 158 -10.25 3.79 8.35
CA VAL A 158 -9.29 3.94 9.45
C VAL A 158 -10.09 4.28 10.70
N GLU A 159 -10.03 3.40 11.70
CA GLU A 159 -10.66 3.63 13.00
C GLU A 159 -10.10 4.89 13.67
N PRO A 160 -10.86 5.55 14.55
CA PRO A 160 -10.38 6.73 15.26
C PRO A 160 -9.07 6.46 16.00
N VAL A 161 -8.13 7.40 15.89
CA VAL A 161 -6.98 7.45 16.81
C VAL A 161 -7.46 8.05 18.12
N THR A 162 -7.26 7.35 19.24
CA THR A 162 -7.74 7.78 20.57
C THR A 162 -6.62 8.33 21.46
N ALA A 163 -5.36 8.09 21.10
CA ALA A 163 -4.20 8.70 21.73
C ALA A 163 -3.00 8.62 20.78
N GLY A 164 -2.05 9.55 20.90
CA GLY A 164 -0.84 9.58 20.07
C GLY A 164 -1.08 10.06 18.63
N GLU A 165 -0.15 9.71 17.75
CA GLU A 165 -0.18 10.11 16.34
C GLU A 165 0.14 8.91 15.44
N ARG A 166 -0.67 8.69 14.40
CA ARG A 166 -0.45 7.64 13.39
C ARG A 166 0.03 8.26 12.09
N LEU A 167 1.22 7.87 11.64
CA LEU A 167 1.87 8.33 10.42
C LEU A 167 1.96 7.19 9.41
N VAL A 168 1.50 7.44 8.18
CA VAL A 168 1.58 6.47 7.08
C VAL A 168 1.90 7.13 5.74
N ALA A 169 2.57 6.39 4.86
CA ALA A 169 2.57 6.69 3.43
C ALA A 169 1.52 5.81 2.74
N VAL A 170 0.64 6.42 1.94
CA VAL A 170 -0.39 5.73 1.17
C VAL A 170 -0.11 5.94 -0.31
N THR A 171 -0.14 4.87 -1.09
CA THR A 171 0.00 4.94 -2.55
C THR A 171 -0.89 3.92 -3.25
N TRP A 172 -1.05 4.11 -4.55
CA TRP A 172 -1.80 3.22 -5.43
C TRP A 172 -0.92 2.72 -6.56
N VAL A 173 -1.25 1.52 -7.04
CA VAL A 173 -0.52 0.86 -8.11
C VAL A 173 -1.50 0.54 -9.22
N GLN A 174 -1.13 0.93 -10.45
CA GLN A 174 -1.67 0.29 -11.64
C GLN A 174 -0.85 -0.95 -11.88
N SER A 175 -1.49 -2.10 -11.77
CA SER A 175 -0.85 -3.38 -11.99
C SER A 175 -0.78 -3.70 -13.48
N MET A 176 0.26 -4.43 -13.87
CA MET A 176 0.28 -5.11 -15.17
C MET A 176 -0.86 -6.13 -15.27
N VAL A 177 -1.35 -6.70 -14.16
CA VAL A 177 -2.44 -7.68 -14.15
C VAL A 177 -3.65 -7.07 -13.48
N ARG A 178 -4.71 -6.79 -14.23
CA ARG A 178 -5.88 -6.02 -13.76
C ARG A 178 -6.70 -6.74 -12.68
N SER A 179 -7.00 -8.03 -12.85
CA SER A 179 -7.83 -8.80 -11.91
C SER A 179 -7.06 -9.15 -10.62
N ALA A 180 -7.69 -8.95 -9.47
CA ALA A 180 -7.12 -9.30 -8.18
C ALA A 180 -6.99 -10.83 -8.01
N GLU A 181 -7.91 -11.58 -8.59
CA GLU A 181 -7.96 -13.05 -8.60
C GLU A 181 -6.80 -13.61 -9.43
N GLN A 182 -6.57 -13.04 -10.63
CA GLN A 182 -5.42 -13.39 -11.47
C GLN A 182 -4.09 -13.07 -10.78
N ARG A 183 -3.98 -11.89 -10.13
CA ARG A 183 -2.80 -11.54 -9.31
C ARG A 183 -2.60 -12.54 -8.18
N ARG A 184 -3.68 -12.98 -7.51
CA ARG A 184 -3.61 -13.97 -6.44
C ARG A 184 -3.05 -15.30 -6.94
N ILE A 185 -3.54 -15.81 -8.07
CA ILE A 185 -3.03 -17.06 -8.67
C ILE A 185 -1.54 -16.95 -8.99
N LEU A 186 -1.11 -15.83 -9.59
CA LEU A 186 0.31 -15.61 -9.89
C LEU A 186 1.18 -15.49 -8.63
N PHE A 187 0.65 -14.89 -7.57
CA PHE A 187 1.33 -14.81 -6.27
C PHE A 187 1.50 -16.20 -5.65
N ASP A 188 0.43 -16.99 -5.59
CA ASP A 188 0.46 -18.35 -5.03
C ASP A 188 1.41 -19.27 -5.81
N LEU A 189 1.46 -19.15 -7.15
CA LEU A 189 2.47 -19.83 -7.97
C LEU A 189 3.91 -19.38 -7.66
N SER A 190 4.12 -18.10 -7.35
CA SER A 190 5.44 -17.60 -6.95
C SER A 190 5.89 -18.23 -5.63
N VAL A 191 4.97 -18.33 -4.66
CA VAL A 191 5.22 -18.96 -3.36
C VAL A 191 5.52 -20.45 -3.54
N LEU A 192 4.72 -21.15 -4.35
CA LEU A 192 4.95 -22.56 -4.67
C LEU A 192 6.34 -22.79 -5.26
N THR A 193 6.73 -22.00 -6.27
CA THR A 193 8.05 -22.09 -6.90
C THR A 193 9.19 -21.89 -5.89
N SER A 194 9.04 -20.95 -4.95
CA SER A 194 10.05 -20.72 -3.90
C SER A 194 10.12 -21.84 -2.85
N GLN A 195 9.04 -22.60 -2.65
CA GLN A 195 8.99 -23.72 -1.70
C GLN A 195 9.50 -25.05 -2.32
N LEU A 196 9.54 -25.16 -3.64
CA LEU A 196 10.04 -26.35 -4.32
C LEU A 196 11.56 -26.44 -4.20
N ALA A 197 12.04 -27.49 -3.53
CA ALA A 197 13.46 -27.78 -3.36
C ALA A 197 14.14 -28.16 -4.69
N GLU A 198 15.47 -28.01 -4.75
CA GLU A 198 16.28 -28.33 -5.95
C GLU A 198 16.12 -29.78 -6.43
N SER A 199 15.91 -30.73 -5.51
CA SER A 199 15.66 -32.14 -5.85
C SER A 199 14.36 -32.39 -6.62
N ARG A 200 13.47 -31.40 -6.72
CA ARG A 200 12.23 -31.43 -7.49
C ARG A 200 12.28 -30.55 -8.73
N HIS A 201 13.45 -30.47 -9.38
CA HIS A 201 13.73 -29.60 -10.52
C HIS A 201 12.60 -29.57 -11.56
N GLN A 202 12.13 -30.73 -12.04
CA GLN A 202 11.07 -30.81 -13.04
C GLN A 202 9.74 -30.20 -12.57
N SER A 203 9.37 -30.39 -11.31
CA SER A 203 8.14 -29.78 -10.76
C SER A 203 8.27 -28.26 -10.67
N LYS A 204 9.46 -27.77 -10.30
CA LYS A 204 9.77 -26.34 -10.24
C LYS A 204 9.72 -25.71 -11.63
N GLU A 205 10.34 -26.33 -12.63
CA GLU A 205 10.28 -25.87 -14.03
C GLU A 205 8.84 -25.82 -14.57
N LEU A 206 8.01 -26.80 -14.25
CA LEU A 206 6.60 -26.79 -14.64
C LEU A 206 5.81 -25.67 -13.96
N ALA A 207 6.04 -25.43 -12.66
CA ALA A 207 5.41 -24.32 -11.94
C ALA A 207 5.82 -22.95 -12.52
N GLU A 208 7.11 -22.76 -12.80
CA GLU A 208 7.65 -21.56 -13.46
C GLU A 208 7.07 -21.37 -14.86
N LYS A 209 7.00 -22.44 -15.66
CA LYS A 209 6.36 -22.43 -16.98
C LYS A 209 4.90 -21.98 -16.89
N CYS A 210 4.13 -22.53 -15.96
CA CYS A 210 2.75 -22.12 -15.72
C CYS A 210 2.66 -20.64 -15.34
N GLN A 211 3.48 -20.20 -14.38
CA GLN A 211 3.52 -18.82 -13.92
C GLN A 211 3.82 -17.85 -15.07
N PHE A 212 4.85 -18.11 -15.87
CA PHE A 212 5.27 -17.24 -16.97
C PHE A 212 4.25 -17.20 -18.09
N ASN A 213 3.62 -18.35 -18.42
CA ASN A 213 2.59 -18.39 -19.45
C ASN A 213 1.34 -17.62 -19.00
N LEU A 214 0.87 -17.81 -17.77
CA LEU A 214 -0.28 -17.07 -17.23
C LEU A 214 0.00 -15.57 -17.16
N PHE A 215 1.20 -15.18 -16.74
CA PHE A 215 1.58 -13.77 -16.73
C PHE A 215 1.55 -13.17 -18.15
N ARG A 216 2.09 -13.87 -19.15
CA ARG A 216 2.01 -13.44 -20.56
C ARG A 216 0.57 -13.32 -21.07
N MET A 217 -0.36 -14.15 -20.58
CA MET A 217 -1.77 -14.09 -20.96
C MET A 217 -2.52 -12.94 -20.30
N TRP A 218 -2.12 -12.51 -19.11
CA TRP A 218 -2.89 -11.57 -18.29
C TRP A 218 -2.26 -10.18 -18.16
N ALA A 219 -1.00 -10.00 -18.56
CA ALA A 219 -0.30 -8.73 -18.47
C ALA A 219 -0.77 -7.72 -19.54
N ASP A 220 -0.96 -6.48 -19.09
CA ASP A 220 -1.26 -5.26 -19.86
C ASP A 220 -0.06 -4.31 -19.70
N VAL A 221 0.85 -4.30 -20.69
CA VAL A 221 2.16 -3.62 -20.65
C VAL A 221 2.16 -2.23 -21.27
#